data_AF-A0A4Q2ZPP3-F1
#
_entry.id   AF-A0A4Q2ZPP3-F1
#
_cell.length_a   1.000
_cell.length_b   1.000
_cell.length_c   1.000
_cell.angle_alpha   90.00
_cell.angle_beta   90.00
_cell.angle_gamma   90.00
#
_symmetry.space_group_name_H-M   'P 1'
#
loop_
_entity.id
_entity.type
_entity.pdbx_description
1 polymer ?
#
loop_
_entity_poly.entity_id
_entity_poly.type
_entity_poly.pdbx_seq_one_letter_code
_entity_poly.pdbx_strand_id
1 'polypeptide(L)'
;MNADKGPAPGEGPSREERDTGHYDIAFVAEMPDGQRVTATVKGDRDPGYGSTSKMIAESALCLIDDVPDAAGGIWTAGAIMAEPLAQRLEANAGLSFSID
;
A
#
# COMPACT_ATOMS: atom_id res chain seq x y z
N MET A 1 0.22 -28.24 2.95
CA MET A 1 1.07 -27.41 3.83
C MET A 1 0.09 -26.60 4.66
N ASN A 2 0.07 -26.83 5.98
CA ASN A 2 -0.93 -26.21 6.86
C ASN A 2 -0.73 -24.69 6.82
N ALA A 3 -1.76 -23.95 6.40
CA ALA A 3 -1.82 -22.52 6.63
C ALA A 3 -1.80 -22.33 8.15
N ASP A 4 -0.70 -21.80 8.66
CA ASP A 4 -0.60 -21.47 10.06
C ASP A 4 -1.74 -20.50 10.36
N LYS A 5 -2.60 -20.86 11.33
CA LYS A 5 -3.66 -19.95 11.75
C LYS A 5 -2.92 -18.75 12.34
N GLY A 6 -3.04 -17.60 11.68
CA GLY A 6 -2.43 -16.35 12.14
C GLY A 6 -2.77 -16.05 13.62
N PRO A 7 -2.19 -14.98 14.18
CA PRO A 7 -2.31 -14.66 15.60
C PRO A 7 -3.76 -14.65 16.08
N ALA A 8 -3.99 -15.00 17.35
CA ALA A 8 -5.32 -14.97 17.92
C ALA A 8 -5.92 -13.55 17.78
N PRO A 9 -7.26 -13.43 17.67
CA PRO A 9 -7.89 -12.12 17.59
C PRO A 9 -7.43 -11.21 18.73
N GLY A 10 -6.86 -10.04 18.37
CA GLY A 10 -6.36 -9.05 19.32
C GLY A 10 -4.88 -9.16 19.69
N GLU A 11 -4.17 -10.24 19.35
CA GLU A 11 -2.74 -10.37 19.65
C GLU A 11 -1.85 -9.72 18.57
N GLY A 12 -2.27 -9.81 17.31
CA GLY A 12 -1.49 -9.31 16.18
C GLY A 12 -0.12 -10.03 16.02
N PRO A 13 0.63 -9.75 14.95
CA PRO A 13 1.95 -10.30 14.76
C PRO A 13 2.94 -9.69 15.75
N SER A 14 3.95 -10.48 16.11
CA SER A 14 5.10 -10.03 16.87
C SER A 14 5.85 -8.91 16.15
N ARG A 15 6.70 -8.19 16.89
CA ARG A 15 7.52 -7.13 16.29
C ARG A 15 8.39 -7.65 15.14
N GLU A 16 9.01 -8.81 15.32
CA GLU A 16 9.89 -9.42 14.32
C GLU A 16 9.13 -9.80 13.06
N GLU A 17 7.95 -10.41 13.18
CA GLU A 17 7.09 -10.74 12.04
C GLU A 17 6.67 -9.49 11.25
N ARG A 18 6.34 -8.40 11.96
CA ARG A 18 6.04 -7.13 11.29
C ARG A 18 7.25 -6.56 10.58
N ASP A 19 8.39 -6.64 11.26
CA ASP A 19 9.61 -5.99 10.83
C ASP A 19 10.26 -6.69 9.64
N THR A 20 10.07 -8.00 9.50
CA THR A 20 10.68 -8.86 8.46
C THR A 20 9.70 -9.35 7.39
N GLY A 21 8.39 -9.16 7.61
CA GLY A 21 7.37 -9.45 6.61
C GLY A 21 7.51 -8.60 5.35
N HIS A 22 6.91 -9.05 4.26
CA HIS A 22 6.86 -8.32 3.00
C HIS A 22 5.71 -8.84 2.15
N TYR A 23 5.37 -8.12 1.08
CA TYR A 23 4.39 -8.57 0.09
C TYR A 23 4.72 -8.04 -1.29
N ASP A 24 4.21 -8.75 -2.30
CA ASP A 24 4.27 -8.40 -3.72
C ASP A 24 2.88 -8.67 -4.32
N ILE A 25 2.24 -7.63 -4.85
CA ILE A 25 0.89 -7.68 -5.43
C ILE A 25 0.99 -7.29 -6.90
N ALA A 26 0.61 -8.21 -7.78
CA ALA A 26 0.52 -7.97 -9.22
C ALA A 26 -0.94 -7.75 -9.64
N PHE A 27 -1.21 -6.60 -10.24
CA PHE A 27 -2.44 -6.28 -10.95
C PHE A 27 -2.22 -6.52 -12.44
N VAL A 28 -2.90 -7.51 -13.00
CA VAL A 28 -2.76 -7.89 -14.40
C VAL A 28 -3.95 -7.38 -15.19
N ALA A 29 -3.67 -6.59 -16.23
CA ALA A 29 -4.65 -6.12 -17.20
C ALA A 29 -4.42 -6.81 -18.55
N GLU A 30 -5.50 -7.33 -19.13
CA GLU A 30 -5.53 -7.90 -20.47
C GLU A 30 -6.38 -7.02 -21.38
N MET A 31 -5.77 -6.55 -22.47
CA MET A 31 -6.38 -5.64 -23.43
C MET A 31 -7.06 -6.41 -24.56
N PRO A 32 -8.09 -5.83 -25.22
CA PRO A 32 -8.80 -6.51 -26.32
C PRO A 32 -7.92 -6.91 -27.51
N ASP A 33 -6.77 -6.24 -27.71
CA ASP A 33 -5.79 -6.54 -28.75
C ASP A 33 -4.78 -7.63 -28.35
N GLY A 34 -4.93 -8.21 -27.16
CA GLY A 34 -4.05 -9.23 -26.60
C GLY A 34 -2.80 -8.68 -25.89
N GLN A 35 -2.65 -7.34 -25.80
CA GLN A 35 -1.61 -6.76 -24.95
C GLN A 35 -1.89 -7.07 -23.48
N ARG A 36 -0.83 -7.36 -22.73
CA ARG A 36 -0.87 -7.51 -21.28
C ARG A 36 -0.05 -6.40 -20.63
N VAL A 37 -0.56 -5.84 -19.55
CA VAL A 37 0.13 -4.89 -18.69
C VAL A 37 0.08 -5.43 -17.26
N THR A 38 1.20 -5.43 -16.55
CA THR A 38 1.24 -5.79 -15.14
C THR A 38 1.65 -4.56 -14.34
N ALA A 39 0.86 -4.17 -13.35
CA ALA A 39 1.26 -3.20 -12.35
C ALA A 39 1.59 -3.93 -11.04
N THR A 40 2.79 -3.72 -10.53
CA THR A 40 3.30 -4.43 -9.36
C THR A 40 3.49 -3.47 -8.19
N VAL A 41 2.98 -3.85 -7.02
CA VAL A 41 3.11 -3.11 -5.75
C VAL A 41 3.84 -3.98 -4.73
N LYS A 42 4.93 -3.48 -4.17
CA LYS A 42 5.71 -4.18 -3.14
C LYS A 42 5.77 -3.38 -1.85
N GLY A 43 5.83 -4.07 -0.72
CA GLY A 43 6.05 -3.46 0.60
C GLY A 43 7.07 -4.22 1.44
N ASP A 44 7.87 -3.46 2.20
CA ASP A 44 9.00 -3.93 3.01
C ASP A 44 8.65 -4.41 4.42
N ARG A 45 7.35 -4.48 4.75
CA ARG A 45 6.81 -4.91 6.04
C ARG A 45 5.63 -5.83 5.85
N ASP A 46 5.19 -6.46 6.92
CA ASP A 46 3.95 -7.23 6.88
C ASP A 46 2.77 -6.37 6.38
N PRO A 47 1.87 -6.95 5.56
CA PRO A 47 0.80 -6.19 4.93
C PRO A 47 -0.27 -5.72 5.94
N GLY A 48 -0.42 -6.39 7.08
CA GLY A 48 -1.54 -6.16 8.00
C GLY A 48 -1.30 -5.01 9.00
N TYR A 49 -0.08 -4.86 9.49
CA TYR A 49 0.25 -3.94 10.57
C TYR A 49 1.37 -2.97 10.17
N GLY A 50 2.58 -3.48 9.92
CA GLY A 50 3.77 -2.69 9.67
C GLY A 50 3.62 -1.80 8.43
N SER A 51 3.21 -2.37 7.30
CA SER A 51 3.03 -1.58 6.07
C SER A 51 1.77 -0.71 6.13
N THR A 52 0.65 -1.26 6.58
CA THR A 52 -0.63 -0.51 6.67
C THR A 52 -0.54 0.70 7.60
N SER A 53 0.12 0.59 8.75
CA SER A 53 0.29 1.73 9.67
C SER A 53 1.09 2.88 9.04
N LYS A 54 2.14 2.56 8.28
CA LYS A 54 2.88 3.56 7.49
C LYS A 54 2.00 4.17 6.41
N MET A 55 1.23 3.37 5.66
CA MET A 55 0.33 3.89 4.61
C MET A 55 -0.68 4.90 5.16
N ILE A 56 -1.29 4.60 6.32
CA ILE A 56 -2.26 5.48 6.96
C ILE A 56 -1.60 6.80 7.39
N ALA A 57 -0.41 6.74 7.99
CA ALA A 57 0.33 7.93 8.40
C ALA A 57 0.67 8.81 7.19
N GLU A 58 1.22 8.24 6.12
CA GLU A 58 1.58 8.99 4.92
C GLU A 58 0.36 9.52 4.17
N SER A 59 -0.79 8.83 4.23
CA SER A 59 -2.07 9.33 3.70
C SER A 59 -2.56 10.56 4.46
N ALA A 60 -2.46 10.55 5.79
CA ALA A 60 -2.83 11.69 6.61
C ALA A 60 -1.92 12.90 6.33
N LEU A 61 -0.61 12.69 6.23
CA LEU A 61 0.34 13.74 5.86
C LEU A 61 0.08 14.26 4.45
N CYS A 62 -0.21 13.38 3.49
CA CYS A 62 -0.53 13.77 2.12
C CYS A 62 -1.73 14.73 2.05
N LEU A 63 -2.80 14.46 2.81
CA LEU A 63 -3.96 15.34 2.88
C LEU A 63 -3.65 16.74 3.41
N ILE A 64 -2.70 16.85 4.34
CA ILE A 64 -2.35 18.11 5.01
C ILE A 64 -1.33 18.90 4.20
N ASP A 65 -0.29 18.23 3.72
CA ASP A 65 0.91 18.87 3.18
C ASP A 65 0.88 18.97 1.65
N ASP A 66 0.31 17.98 0.97
CA ASP A 66 0.46 17.82 -0.48
C ASP A 66 -0.81 18.13 -1.28
N VAL A 67 -2.01 18.00 -0.66
CA VAL A 67 -3.29 18.35 -1.28
C VAL A 67 -4.19 19.25 -0.40
N PRO A 68 -3.67 20.33 0.22
CA PRO A 68 -4.41 21.14 1.18
C PRO A 68 -5.65 21.85 0.58
N ASP A 69 -5.64 22.10 -0.73
CA ASP A 69 -6.72 22.78 -1.46
C ASP A 69 -7.75 21.81 -2.07
N ALA A 70 -7.61 20.49 -1.80
CA ALA A 70 -8.55 19.50 -2.30
C ALA A 70 -9.97 19.74 -1.74
N ALA A 71 -10.97 19.56 -2.59
CA ALA A 71 -12.36 19.68 -2.17
C ALA A 71 -12.72 18.59 -1.14
N GLY A 72 -13.44 18.98 -0.08
CA GLY A 72 -13.99 18.03 0.88
C GLY A 72 -14.96 17.04 0.22
N GLY A 73 -15.17 15.87 0.85
CA GLY A 73 -16.10 14.87 0.35
C GLY A 73 -15.71 13.44 0.71
N ILE A 74 -16.39 12.47 0.10
CA ILE A 74 -16.09 11.04 0.21
C ILE A 74 -15.30 10.64 -1.04
N TRP A 75 -14.00 10.45 -0.87
CA TRP A 75 -13.07 10.16 -1.96
C TRP A 75 -12.38 8.82 -1.74
N THR A 76 -12.00 8.17 -2.84
CA THR A 76 -10.97 7.13 -2.80
C THR A 76 -9.61 7.82 -2.69
N ALA A 77 -8.61 7.12 -2.12
CA ALA A 77 -7.25 7.65 -2.02
C ALA A 77 -6.69 8.07 -3.40
N GLY A 78 -6.93 7.26 -4.43
CA GLY A 78 -6.50 7.57 -5.79
C GLY A 78 -7.21 8.77 -6.43
N ALA A 79 -8.42 9.12 -5.99
CA ALA A 79 -9.14 10.27 -6.54
C ALA A 79 -8.70 11.62 -5.94
N ILE A 80 -8.29 11.63 -4.67
CA ILE A 80 -7.90 12.86 -3.95
C ILE A 80 -6.39 13.06 -3.83
N MET A 81 -5.63 11.98 -3.62
CA MET A 81 -4.18 12.07 -3.33
C MET A 81 -3.29 11.52 -4.45
N ALA A 82 -3.77 10.54 -5.23
CA ALA A 82 -3.13 10.02 -6.44
C ALA A 82 -1.57 9.91 -6.37
N GLU A 83 -0.90 10.55 -7.31
CA GLU A 83 0.55 10.60 -7.47
C GLU A 83 1.29 11.16 -6.22
N PRO A 84 0.86 12.28 -5.59
CA PRO A 84 1.43 12.73 -4.32
C PRO A 84 1.54 11.62 -3.26
N LEU A 85 0.49 10.82 -3.06
CA LEU A 85 0.55 9.72 -2.09
C LEU A 85 1.52 8.63 -2.53
N ALA A 86 1.55 8.27 -3.81
CA ALA A 86 2.50 7.27 -4.30
C ALA A 86 3.95 7.67 -4.00
N GLN A 87 4.32 8.91 -4.29
CA GLN A 87 5.65 9.45 -4.03
C GLN A 87 6.02 9.43 -2.54
N ARG A 88 5.08 9.79 -1.67
CA ARG A 88 5.25 9.71 -0.21
C ARG A 88 5.50 8.28 0.26
N LEU A 89 4.71 7.34 -0.24
CA LEU A 89 4.81 5.93 0.14
C LEU A 89 6.16 5.32 -0.29
N GLU A 90 6.66 5.70 -1.47
CA GLU A 90 7.99 5.29 -1.92
C GLU A 90 9.10 5.90 -1.07
N ALA A 91 9.03 7.20 -0.80
CA ALA A 91 10.07 7.92 -0.07
C ALA A 91 10.17 7.50 1.40
N ASN A 92 9.04 7.22 2.06
CA ASN A 92 8.98 7.15 3.52
C ASN A 92 8.38 5.84 4.06
N ALA A 93 7.58 5.13 3.27
CA ALA A 93 6.85 3.95 3.77
C ALA A 93 7.45 2.61 3.32
N GLY A 94 8.46 2.62 2.44
CA GLY A 94 9.11 1.39 1.95
C GLY A 94 8.24 0.62 0.96
N LEU A 95 7.36 1.33 0.25
CA LEU A 95 6.61 0.77 -0.88
C LEU A 95 7.34 1.04 -2.20
N SER A 96 7.01 0.27 -3.23
CA SER A 96 7.43 0.56 -4.60
C SER A 96 6.32 0.22 -5.59
N PHE A 97 6.19 1.02 -6.62
CA PHE A 97 5.21 0.84 -7.70
C PHE A 97 5.95 0.69 -9.03
N SER A 98 5.57 -0.31 -9.84
CA SER A 98 6.17 -0.53 -11.16
C SER A 98 5.14 -1.02 -12.16
N ILE A 99 5.39 -0.75 -13.44
CA ILE A 99 4.56 -1.21 -14.55
C ILE A 99 5.47 -1.89 -15.58
N ASP A 100 5.09 -3.09 -15.99
CA ASP A 100 5.77 -3.94 -16.98
C ASP A 100 4.82 -4.43 -18.09
#